data_AF-W5WBV3-F1
#
_entry.id   AF-W5WBV3-F1
#
_cell.length_a   1.000
_cell.length_b   1.000
_cell.length_c   1.000
_cell.angle_alpha   90.00
_cell.angle_beta   90.00
_cell.angle_gamma   90.00
#
_symmetry.space_group_name_H-M   'P 1'
#
loop_
_entity.id
_entity.type
_entity.pdbx_description
1 polymer ?
#
loop_
_entity_poly.entity_id
_entity_poly.type
_entity_poly.pdbx_seq_one_letter_code
_entity_poly.pdbx_strand_id
1 'polypeptide(L)'
;MNLRLSPVSEPDGELRCRTDSTGLRIALLPATCKRGVHVLTLAEGWMVAQDGEIHIVCTGCASVPGADGHWRLTVTGPNPVRAELDHELYRGLIRDDKSA
;
A
#
# COMPACT_ATOMS: atom_id res chain seq x y z
N MET A 1 32.53 1.66 8.18
CA MET A 1 31.45 1.86 7.21
C MET A 1 30.18 2.15 8.00
N ASN A 2 29.75 3.42 8.07
CA ASN A 2 28.50 3.77 8.73
C ASN A 2 27.37 3.65 7.70
N LEU A 3 26.59 2.57 7.79
CA LEU A 3 25.31 2.48 7.10
C LEU A 3 24.43 3.59 7.69
N ARG A 4 24.24 4.68 6.95
CA ARG A 4 23.18 5.64 7.25
C ARG A 4 21.88 4.86 7.06
N LEU A 5 21.33 4.35 8.15
CA LEU A 5 19.95 3.90 8.19
C LEU A 5 19.12 5.11 7.77
N SER A 6 18.64 5.10 6.52
CA SER A 6 17.61 6.04 6.09
C SER A 6 16.50 5.99 7.14
N PRO A 7 15.96 7.13 7.61
CA PRO A 7 14.81 7.08 8.51
C PRO A 7 13.77 6.18 7.87
N VAL A 8 13.26 5.20 8.62
CA VAL A 8 12.12 4.40 8.19
C VAL A 8 11.04 5.41 7.87
N SER A 9 10.70 5.58 6.59
CA SER A 9 9.66 6.52 6.17
C SER A 9 8.40 6.23 6.99
N GLU A 10 7.66 7.25 7.38
CA GLU A 10 6.38 7.01 8.06
C GLU A 10 5.45 6.18 7.15
N PRO A 11 4.59 5.32 7.72
CA PRO A 11 3.55 4.66 6.95
C PRO A 11 2.70 5.68 6.19
N ASP A 12 2.23 5.31 5.01
CA ASP A 12 1.41 6.17 4.15
C ASP A 12 0.01 6.40 4.73
N GLY A 13 -0.44 5.48 5.58
CA GLY A 13 -1.71 5.59 6.28
C GLY A 13 -2.11 4.28 6.95
N GLU A 14 -3.35 4.25 7.43
CA GLU A 14 -3.95 3.05 8.02
C GLU A 14 -4.57 2.16 6.94
N LEU A 15 -4.40 0.85 7.07
CA LEU A 15 -5.15 -0.14 6.31
C LEU A 15 -6.61 -0.09 6.71
N ARG A 16 -7.47 0.26 5.75
CA ARG A 16 -8.91 0.18 5.94
C ARG A 16 -9.42 -1.24 5.73
N CYS A 17 -10.43 -1.60 6.51
CA CYS A 17 -11.10 -2.89 6.38
C CYS A 17 -12.61 -2.71 6.43
N ARG A 18 -13.32 -3.60 5.75
CA ARG A 18 -14.76 -3.80 5.92
C ARG A 18 -15.03 -5.20 6.45
N THR A 19 -16.17 -5.37 7.09
CA THR A 19 -16.69 -6.68 7.47
C THR A 19 -17.79 -7.07 6.51
N ASP A 20 -17.76 -8.29 5.98
CA ASP A 20 -18.85 -8.78 5.13
C ASP A 20 -20.05 -9.29 5.96
N SER A 21 -21.10 -9.75 5.29
CA SER A 21 -22.30 -10.29 5.93
C SER A 21 -22.05 -11.56 6.75
N THR A 22 -20.91 -12.21 6.59
CA THR A 22 -20.51 -13.41 7.32
C THR A 22 -19.61 -13.10 8.52
N GLY A 23 -19.28 -11.82 8.75
CA GLY A 23 -18.39 -11.40 9.82
C GLY A 23 -16.90 -11.47 9.44
N LEU A 24 -16.57 -11.78 8.19
CA LEU A 24 -15.18 -11.86 7.75
C LEU A 24 -14.62 -10.47 7.47
N ARG A 25 -13.40 -10.23 7.98
CA ARG A 25 -12.67 -8.98 7.77
C ARG A 25 -11.95 -9.01 6.43
N ILE A 26 -12.27 -8.04 5.58
CA ILE A 26 -11.70 -7.86 4.25
C ILE A 26 -10.85 -6.59 4.25
N ALA A 27 -9.57 -6.72 3.89
CA ALA A 27 -8.68 -5.60 3.65
C ALA A 27 -9.11 -4.85 2.39
N LEU A 28 -9.19 -3.53 2.47
CA LEU A 28 -9.36 -2.67 1.30
C LEU A 28 -8.00 -2.10 0.95
N LEU A 29 -7.47 -2.50 -0.20
CA LEU A 29 -6.14 -2.11 -0.68
C LEU A 29 -6.28 -1.06 -1.79
N PRO A 30 -5.29 -0.17 -1.95
CA PRO A 30 -5.27 0.76 -3.07
C PRO A 30 -5.24 0.00 -4.40
N ALA A 31 -6.14 0.36 -5.31
CA ALA A 31 -6.16 -0.15 -6.68
C ALA A 31 -5.17 0.56 -7.62
N THR A 32 -4.49 1.59 -7.14
CA THR A 32 -3.50 2.38 -7.90
C THR A 32 -2.20 2.52 -7.11
N CYS A 33 -1.07 2.64 -7.79
CA CYS A 33 0.20 2.93 -7.11
C CYS A 33 0.16 4.28 -6.41
N LYS A 34 1.09 4.50 -5.47
CA LYS A 34 1.18 5.74 -4.68
C LYS A 34 1.34 7.02 -5.51
N ARG A 35 1.83 6.89 -6.75
CA ARG A 35 1.95 7.99 -7.73
C ARG A 35 0.67 8.19 -8.56
N GLY A 36 -0.32 7.32 -8.44
CA GLY A 36 -1.57 7.36 -9.21
C GLY A 36 -1.46 6.95 -10.68
N VAL A 37 -0.28 6.50 -11.13
CA VAL A 37 0.00 6.23 -12.56
C VAL A 37 -0.38 4.80 -12.99
N HIS A 38 -0.09 3.81 -12.16
CA HIS A 38 -0.26 2.40 -12.51
C HIS A 38 -1.45 1.81 -11.74
N VAL A 39 -2.30 1.06 -12.43
CA VAL A 39 -3.30 0.20 -11.79
C VAL A 39 -2.57 -0.97 -11.16
N LEU A 40 -2.90 -1.27 -9.91
CA LEU A 40 -2.38 -2.44 -9.20
C LEU A 40 -3.31 -3.62 -9.45
N THR A 41 -2.73 -4.76 -9.79
CA THR A 41 -3.45 -6.03 -9.89
C THR A 41 -2.99 -6.95 -8.78
N LEU A 42 -3.88 -7.82 -8.29
CA LEU A 42 -3.56 -8.81 -7.26
C LEU A 42 -2.49 -9.82 -7.70
N ALA A 43 -2.24 -9.94 -9.01
CA ALA A 43 -1.24 -10.84 -9.58
C ALA A 43 0.17 -10.24 -9.61
N GLU A 44 0.29 -8.92 -9.66
CA GLU A 44 1.56 -8.21 -9.86
C GLU A 44 2.05 -7.51 -8.58
N GLY A 45 1.13 -7.20 -7.65
CA GLY A 45 1.46 -6.62 -6.36
C GLY A 45 1.97 -7.69 -5.38
N TRP A 46 3.20 -7.51 -4.88
CA TRP A 46 3.68 -8.27 -3.73
C TRP A 46 3.10 -7.64 -2.47
N MET A 47 2.33 -8.43 -1.71
CA MET A 47 1.78 -8.05 -0.42
C MET A 47 2.51 -8.78 0.68
N VAL A 48 3.13 -8.03 1.57
CA VAL A 48 3.81 -8.59 2.74
C VAL A 48 3.21 -7.98 3.99
N ALA A 49 2.59 -8.83 4.82
CA ALA A 49 2.20 -8.47 6.17
C ALA A 49 3.41 -8.69 7.09
N GLN A 50 4.04 -7.61 7.54
CA GLN A 50 5.21 -7.63 8.42
C GLN A 50 5.04 -6.57 9.51
N ASP A 51 5.27 -6.94 10.76
CA ASP A 51 5.30 -6.01 11.92
C ASP A 51 4.07 -5.08 12.04
N GLY A 52 2.89 -5.56 11.65
CA GLY A 52 1.66 -4.75 11.68
C GLY A 52 1.53 -3.76 10.53
N GLU A 53 2.26 -3.93 9.43
CA GLU A 53 2.12 -3.20 8.18
C GLU A 53 1.83 -4.15 7.01
N ILE A 54 1.05 -3.67 6.04
CA ILE A 54 0.98 -4.24 4.69
C ILE A 54 1.82 -3.37 3.76
N HIS A 55 2.76 -4.03 3.08
CA HIS A 55 3.59 -3.42 2.04
C HIS A 55 3.05 -3.86 0.68
N ILE A 56 2.79 -2.90 -0.22
CA ILE A 56 2.28 -3.19 -1.57
C ILE A 56 3.25 -2.58 -2.58
N VAL A 57 3.86 -3.43 -3.39
CA VAL A 57 4.85 -3.01 -4.39
C VAL A 57 4.19 -2.87 -5.77
N CYS A 58 4.35 -1.71 -6.40
CA CYS A 58 4.03 -1.53 -7.81
C CYS A 58 5.20 -1.95 -8.70
N THR A 59 5.04 -3.00 -9.51
CA THR A 59 6.07 -3.50 -10.46
C THR A 59 6.50 -2.44 -11.48
N GLY A 60 5.55 -1.64 -11.98
CA GLY A 60 5.84 -0.53 -12.89
C GLY A 60 6.73 0.54 -12.26
N CYS A 61 6.49 0.88 -10.99
CA CYS A 61 7.35 1.83 -10.27
C CYS A 61 8.68 1.19 -9.84
N ALA A 62 8.68 -0.10 -9.44
CA ALA A 62 9.89 -0.81 -9.02
C ALA A 62 10.94 -0.88 -10.14
N SER A 63 10.50 -0.79 -11.40
CA SER A 63 11.38 -0.75 -12.58
C SER A 63 12.04 0.62 -12.81
N VAL A 64 11.64 1.66 -12.06
CA VAL A 64 12.17 3.03 -12.18
C VAL A 64 13.01 3.36 -10.94
N PRO A 65 14.33 3.56 -11.08
CA PRO A 65 15.19 3.90 -9.95
C PRO A 65 14.74 5.18 -9.23
N GLY A 66 14.58 5.09 -7.90
CA GLY A 66 14.18 6.22 -7.06
C GLY A 66 12.68 6.53 -7.05
N ALA A 67 11.84 5.78 -7.78
CA ALA A 67 10.40 5.97 -7.73
C ALA A 67 9.81 5.45 -6.41
N ASP A 68 9.07 6.30 -5.71
CA ASP A 68 8.28 5.92 -4.54
C ASP A 68 6.99 5.18 -4.97
N GLY A 69 7.16 3.90 -5.28
CA GLY A 69 6.13 3.02 -5.79
C GLY A 69 5.48 2.10 -4.77
N HIS A 70 5.81 2.27 -3.50
CA HIS A 70 5.49 1.31 -2.44
C HIS A 70 4.46 1.94 -1.51
N TRP A 71 3.33 1.25 -1.33
CA TRP A 71 2.41 1.59 -0.24
C TRP A 71 2.87 0.89 1.03
N ARG A 72 2.82 1.61 2.15
CA ARG A 72 2.99 1.08 3.50
C ARG A 72 1.78 1.44 4.34
N LEU A 73 0.95 0.45 4.65
CA LEU A 73 -0.31 0.65 5.37
C LEU A 73 -0.28 -0.04 6.72
N THR A 74 -0.52 0.69 7.80
CA THR A 74 -0.57 0.12 9.16
C THR A 74 -1.84 -0.70 9.37
N VAL A 75 -1.69 -1.95 9.79
CA VAL A 75 -2.79 -2.85 10.15
C VAL A 75 -3.14 -2.67 11.61
N THR A 76 -4.38 -2.27 11.88
CA THR A 76 -4.91 -2.19 13.24
C THR A 76 -5.86 -3.36 13.49
N GLY A 77 -5.72 -4.08 14.61
CA GLY A 77 -6.60 -5.19 14.99
C GLY A 77 -6.32 -6.53 14.27
N PRO A 78 -7.28 -7.47 14.25
CA PRO A 78 -7.06 -8.83 13.71
C PRO A 78 -6.70 -8.84 12.23
N ASN A 79 -5.85 -9.79 11.82
CA ASN A 79 -5.46 -9.92 10.42
C ASN A 79 -6.69 -10.19 9.52
N PRO A 80 -6.85 -9.44 8.42
CA PRO A 80 -7.90 -9.69 7.44
C PRO A 80 -7.67 -11.03 6.75
N VAL A 81 -8.76 -11.76 6.47
CA VAL A 81 -8.69 -13.09 5.83
C VAL A 81 -8.70 -12.99 4.30
N ARG A 82 -9.06 -11.82 3.76
CA ARG A 82 -9.21 -11.53 2.33
C ARG A 82 -8.83 -10.08 2.04
N ALA A 83 -8.59 -9.79 0.77
CA ALA A 83 -8.32 -8.44 0.29
C ALA A 83 -9.12 -8.12 -0.97
N GLU A 84 -9.52 -6.85 -1.11
CA GLU A 84 -10.17 -6.27 -2.28
C GLU A 84 -9.42 -4.99 -2.67
N LEU A 85 -9.46 -4.64 -3.95
CA LEU A 85 -8.88 -3.39 -4.47
C LEU A 85 -9.96 -2.30 -4.49
N ASP A 86 -9.62 -1.10 -4.02
CA ASP A 86 -10.48 0.07 -4.00
C ASP A 86 -9.78 1.26 -4.69
N HIS A 87 -10.48 1.88 -5.65
CA HIS A 87 -9.95 2.97 -6.47
C HIS A 87 -10.09 4.36 -5.82
N GLU A 88 -10.98 4.53 -4.85
CA GLU A 88 -11.30 5.84 -4.29
C GLU A 88 -10.72 6.01 -2.89
N LEU A 89 -10.66 4.94 -2.10
CA LEU A 89 -10.35 5.00 -0.67
C LEU A 89 -9.01 5.65 -0.34
N TYR A 90 -8.00 5.42 -1.17
CA TYR A 90 -6.64 5.92 -0.97
C TYR A 90 -6.29 7.10 -1.89
N ARG A 91 -7.25 7.59 -2.68
CA ARG A 91 -7.02 8.64 -3.68
C ARG A 91 -6.46 9.94 -3.07
N GLY A 92 -6.90 10.29 -1.86
CA GLY A 92 -6.40 11.47 -1.13
C GLY A 92 -4.95 11.34 -0.61
N LEU A 93 -4.37 10.13 -0.67
CA LEU A 93 -2.98 9.86 -0.24
C LEU A 93 -2.03 9.70 -1.44
N ILE A 94 -2.57 9.69 -2.67
CA ILE A 94 -1.77 9.67 -3.87
C ILE A 94 -0.95 10.95 -3.94
N ARG A 95 0.36 10.79 -4.01
CA ARG A 95 1.27 11.92 -4.22
C ARG A 95 1.29 12.18 -5.72
N ASP A 96 0.66 13.27 -6.13
CA ASP A 96 0.89 13.83 -7.45
C ASP A 96 2.36 14.24 -7.48
N ASP A 97 3.14 13.61 -8.36
CA ASP A 97 4.51 14.01 -8.67
C ASP A 97 4.49 15.30 -9.52
N LYS A 98 3.72 16.29 -9.05
CA LYS A 98 3.70 17.67 -9.52
C LYS A 98 4.26 18.55 -8.41
N SER A 99 5.53 18.33 -8.10
CA SER A 99 6.35 19.34 -7.44
C SER A 99 7.49 19.68 -8.39
N ALA A 100 7.32 20.82 -9.07
CA ALA A 100 8.31 21.77 -9.60
C ALA A 100 9.60 21.22 -10.25
#